data_AF-A0A9X1FSX9-F1
#
_entry.id   AF-A0A9X1FSX9-F1
#
_cell.length_a   1.000
_cell.length_b   1.000
_cell.length_c   1.000
_cell.angle_alpha   90.00
_cell.angle_beta   90.00
_cell.angle_gamma   90.00
#
_symmetry.space_group_name_H-M   'P 1'
#
loop_
_entity.id
_entity.type
_entity.pdbx_description
1 polymer ?
#
loop_
_entity_poly.entity_id
_entity_poly.type
_entity_poly.pdbx_seq_one_letter_code
_entity_poly.pdbx_strand_id
1 'polypeptide(L)'
;MENVERLLKGTVEELDRLLNARNVLGDPIEKGSATVIPIVSYGFGFGAGGGESTKTGDGAGTGAGGGIKPQGAIIIDDHGARVESVQGAMTTFAEVLGTTAGKAIDKVADSAKAKGEKT
;
A
#
# COMPACT_ATOMS: atom_id res chain seq x y z
N MET A 1 24.89 8.52 -18.62
CA MET A 1 24.98 7.97 -17.25
C MET A 1 24.31 8.87 -16.22
N GLU A 2 24.37 10.20 -16.36
CA GLU A 2 23.72 11.17 -15.44
C GLU A 2 22.23 10.91 -15.15
N ASN A 3 21.44 10.46 -16.14
CA ASN A 3 20.02 10.17 -15.94
C ASN A 3 19.77 8.97 -15.04
N VAL A 4 20.60 7.92 -15.13
CA VAL A 4 20.48 6.73 -14.28
C VAL A 4 20.84 7.08 -12.85
N GLU A 5 21.87 7.90 -12.68
CA GLU A 5 22.32 8.38 -11.37
C GLU A 5 21.27 9.29 -10.71
N ARG A 6 20.62 10.18 -11.48
CA ARG A 6 19.48 10.99 -11.01
C ARG A 6 18.29 10.14 -10.57
N LEU A 7 17.92 9.11 -11.36
CA LEU A 7 16.81 8.24 -11.05
C LEU A 7 17.10 7.39 -9.80
N LEU A 8 18.29 6.78 -9.72
CA LEU A 8 18.73 6.05 -8.53
C LEU A 8 18.72 6.93 -7.29
N LYS A 9 19.25 8.15 -7.39
CA LYS A 9 19.29 9.09 -6.27
C LYS A 9 17.88 9.49 -5.82
N GLY A 10 16.97 9.76 -6.77
CA GLY A 10 15.56 10.04 -6.46
C GLY A 10 14.85 8.87 -5.79
N THR A 11 15.04 7.64 -6.29
CA THR A 11 14.45 6.43 -5.68
C THR A 11 15.00 6.18 -4.27
N VAL A 12 16.30 6.38 -4.05
CA VAL A 12 16.91 6.23 -2.72
C VAL A 12 16.39 7.30 -1.75
N GLU A 13 16.26 8.55 -2.20
CA GLU A 13 15.67 9.63 -1.39
C GLU A 13 14.20 9.38 -1.04
N GLU A 14 13.40 8.83 -1.96
CA GLU A 14 12.02 8.43 -1.68
C GLU A 14 11.92 7.22 -0.77
N LEU A 15 12.78 6.21 -0.94
CA LEU A 15 12.85 5.08 -0.03
C LEU A 15 13.26 5.51 1.38
N ASP A 16 14.26 6.38 1.52
CA ASP A 16 14.68 6.91 2.82
C ASP A 16 13.55 7.72 3.48
N ARG A 17 12.82 8.51 2.69
CA ARG A 17 11.60 9.18 3.17
C ARG A 17 10.53 8.21 3.63
N LEU A 18 10.33 7.09 2.93
CA LEU A 18 9.32 6.09 3.31
C LEU A 18 9.75 5.25 4.52
N LEU A 19 11.04 4.90 4.62
CA LEU A 19 11.58 4.04 5.67
C LEU A 19 11.91 4.79 6.98
N ASN A 20 11.83 6.11 6.99
CA ASN A 20 12.07 6.90 8.19
C ASN A 20 11.04 6.55 9.29
N ALA A 21 11.54 6.09 10.44
CA ALA A 21 10.72 5.70 11.60
C ALA A 21 9.76 6.81 12.08
N ARG A 22 10.05 8.08 11.73
CA ARG A 22 9.19 9.23 12.00
C ARG A 22 7.81 9.10 11.36
N ASN A 23 7.65 8.41 10.23
CA ASN A 23 6.31 8.30 9.62
C ASN A 23 5.40 7.30 10.35
N VAL A 24 5.95 6.45 11.23
CA VAL A 24 5.14 5.48 12.01
C VAL A 24 4.31 6.20 13.08
N LEU A 25 4.80 7.34 13.55
CA LEU A 25 4.11 8.20 14.50
C LEU A 25 3.51 9.39 13.74
N GLY A 26 2.20 9.60 13.88
CA GLY A 26 1.55 10.80 13.38
C GLY A 26 1.92 12.02 14.22
N ASP A 27 1.59 13.21 13.70
CA ASP A 27 1.76 14.45 14.44
C ASP A 27 0.94 14.44 15.73
N PRO A 28 1.47 14.95 16.85
CA PRO A 28 0.72 15.05 18.10
C PRO A 28 -0.53 15.92 17.95
N ILE A 29 -1.65 15.42 18.48
CA ILE A 29 -2.93 16.12 18.53
C ILE A 29 -3.20 16.47 19.99
N GLU A 30 -3.18 17.76 20.31
CA GLU A 30 -3.47 18.26 21.64
C GLU A 30 -4.96 18.56 21.81
N LYS A 31 -5.57 18.05 22.88
CA LYS A 31 -6.96 18.35 23.26
C LYS A 31 -7.08 18.46 24.77
N GLY A 32 -7.18 19.69 25.27
CA GLY A 32 -7.21 19.95 26.72
C GLY A 32 -5.87 19.59 27.35
N SER A 33 -5.87 18.74 28.38
CA SER A 33 -4.65 18.19 29.01
C SER A 33 -4.13 16.90 28.35
N ALA A 34 -4.82 16.39 27.34
CA ALA A 34 -4.43 15.16 26.65
C ALA A 34 -3.66 15.45 25.34
N THR A 35 -2.55 14.75 25.15
CA THR A 35 -1.80 14.65 23.88
C THR A 35 -1.99 13.27 23.30
N VAL A 36 -2.45 13.20 22.05
CA VAL A 36 -2.66 11.94 21.32
C VAL A 36 -1.67 11.87 20.16
N ILE A 37 -0.85 10.82 20.12
CA ILE A 37 0.13 10.58 19.06
C ILE A 37 -0.33 9.33 18.28
N PRO A 38 -0.86 9.48 17.05
CA PRO A 38 -1.29 8.34 16.25
C PRO A 38 -0.14 7.40 15.91
N ILE A 39 -0.42 6.10 15.86
CA ILE A 39 0.52 5.07 15.41
C ILE A 39 -0.04 4.43 14.14
N VAL A 40 0.70 4.53 13.04
CA VAL A 40 0.32 3.99 11.73
C VAL A 40 1.47 3.17 11.14
N SER A 41 1.13 2.11 10.42
CA SER A 41 2.09 1.32 9.65
C SER A 41 1.76 1.46 8.18
N TYR A 42 2.77 1.64 7.33
CA TYR A 42 2.64 1.69 5.87
C TYR A 42 3.42 0.53 5.27
N GLY A 43 2.93 0.02 4.15
CA GLY A 43 3.58 -1.05 3.41
C GLY A 43 3.38 -0.83 1.92
N PHE A 44 4.41 -1.16 1.15
CA PHE A 44 4.40 -1.11 -0.31
C PHE A 44 4.95 -2.44 -0.83
N GLY A 45 4.39 -2.91 -1.93
CA GLY A 45 4.77 -4.16 -2.59
C GLY A 45 4.80 -3.95 -4.09
N PHE A 46 5.82 -4.52 -4.73
CA PHE A 46 6.03 -4.48 -6.17
C PHE A 46 6.24 -5.91 -6.65
N GLY A 47 5.68 -6.25 -7.81
CA GLY A 47 5.80 -7.57 -8.41
C GLY A 47 5.89 -7.48 -9.91
N ALA A 48 6.69 -8.33 -10.52
CA ALA A 48 6.75 -8.51 -11.95
C ALA A 48 6.63 -9.99 -12.27
N GLY A 49 6.03 -10.32 -13.41
CA GLY A 49 5.85 -11.68 -13.89
C GLY A 49 5.79 -11.71 -15.40
N GLY A 50 6.39 -12.73 -15.99
CA GLY A 50 6.32 -12.98 -17.43
C GLY A 50 6.06 -14.45 -17.71
N GLY A 51 5.52 -14.73 -18.88
CA GLY A 51 5.23 -16.07 -19.37
C GLY A 51 5.50 -16.14 -20.86
N GLU A 52 6.28 -17.13 -21.27
CA GLU A 52 6.63 -17.39 -22.66
C GLU A 52 5.68 -18.44 -23.23
N SER A 53 5.13 -18.20 -24.41
CA SER A 53 4.14 -19.07 -25.04
C SER A 53 4.39 -19.22 -26.53
N THR A 54 4.69 -20.45 -26.94
CA THR A 54 5.05 -20.80 -28.33
C THR A 54 3.95 -20.56 -29.37
N LYS A 55 2.70 -20.33 -28.93
CA LYS A 55 1.54 -20.08 -29.81
C LYS A 55 1.01 -18.65 -29.79
N THR A 56 1.30 -17.87 -28.75
CA THR A 56 0.65 -16.55 -28.51
C THR A 56 1.67 -15.42 -28.29
N GLY A 57 2.97 -15.74 -28.26
CA GLY A 57 4.03 -14.80 -27.94
C GLY A 57 4.23 -14.59 -26.45
N ASP A 58 5.32 -13.91 -26.09
CA ASP A 58 5.71 -13.67 -24.71
C ASP A 58 4.86 -12.59 -24.08
N GLY A 59 4.38 -12.86 -22.87
CA GLY A 59 3.68 -11.91 -22.03
C GLY A 59 4.57 -11.45 -20.88
N ALA A 60 4.55 -10.15 -20.58
CA ALA A 60 5.14 -9.60 -19.37
C ALA A 60 4.14 -8.66 -18.69
N GLY A 61 4.18 -8.62 -17.36
CA GLY A 61 3.34 -7.78 -16.53
C GLY A 61 4.06 -7.33 -15.27
N THR A 62 3.74 -6.13 -14.82
CA THR A 62 4.26 -5.55 -13.58
C THR A 62 3.10 -4.98 -12.77
N GLY A 63 3.23 -4.97 -11.46
CA GLY A 63 2.26 -4.40 -10.53
C GLY A 63 2.94 -3.79 -9.32
N ALA A 64 2.28 -2.79 -8.75
CA ALA A 64 2.66 -2.16 -7.50
C ALA A 64 1.41 -1.92 -6.67
N GLY A 65 1.54 -1.97 -5.35
CA GLY A 65 0.47 -1.66 -4.42
C GLY A 65 1.03 -1.16 -3.11
N GLY A 66 0.27 -0.33 -2.41
CA GLY A 66 0.63 0.15 -1.08
C GLY A 66 -0.60 0.31 -0.21
N GLY A 67 -0.38 0.37 1.10
CA GLY A 67 -1.44 0.51 2.08
C GLY A 67 -0.95 1.15 3.36
N ILE A 68 -1.89 1.77 4.08
CA ILE A 68 -1.69 2.33 5.41
C ILE A 68 -2.62 1.58 6.35
N LYS A 69 -2.07 1.10 7.47
CA LYS A 69 -2.79 0.39 8.52
C LYS A 69 -2.69 1.18 9.84
N PRO A 70 -3.81 1.71 10.36
CA PRO A 70 -3.81 2.30 11.69
C PRO A 70 -3.57 1.21 12.74
N GLN A 71 -2.63 1.44 13.65
CA GLN A 71 -2.28 0.49 14.71
C GLN A 71 -2.84 0.93 16.06
N GLY A 72 -2.92 2.24 16.31
CA GLY A 72 -3.31 2.76 17.62
C GLY A 72 -2.99 4.22 17.80
N ALA A 73 -2.96 4.66 19.05
CA ALA A 73 -2.42 5.94 19.47
C ALA A 73 -1.76 5.83 20.84
N ILE A 74 -0.72 6.63 21.06
CA ILE A 74 -0.18 6.92 22.39
C ILE A 74 -1.00 8.07 22.96
N ILE A 75 -1.57 7.91 24.15
CA ILE A 75 -2.33 8.95 24.84
C ILE A 75 -1.56 9.32 26.09
N ILE A 76 -1.24 10.60 26.22
CA ILE A 76 -0.58 11.18 27.38
C ILE A 76 -1.55 12.20 27.98
N ASP A 77 -2.05 11.97 29.18
CA ASP A 77 -2.92 12.90 29.89
C ASP A 77 -2.59 12.95 31.39
N ASP A 78 -3.42 13.60 32.20
CA ASP A 78 -3.23 13.75 33.64
C ASP A 78 -3.16 12.41 34.41
N HIS A 79 -3.61 11.31 33.80
CA HIS A 79 -3.55 9.95 34.36
C HIS A 79 -2.29 9.19 33.92
N GLY A 80 -1.42 9.80 33.10
CA GLY A 80 -0.18 9.23 32.60
C GLY A 80 -0.22 8.84 31.12
N ALA A 81 0.77 8.05 30.69
CA ALA A 81 0.93 7.62 29.31
C ALA A 81 0.40 6.18 29.11
N ARG A 82 -0.43 5.97 28.08
CA ARG A 82 -0.95 4.65 27.67
C ARG A 82 -0.98 4.50 26.15
N VAL A 83 -1.01 3.26 25.67
CA VAL A 83 -1.17 2.96 24.23
C VAL A 83 -2.51 2.28 24.02
N GLU A 84 -3.34 2.85 23.15
CA GLU A 84 -4.63 2.27 22.75
C GLU A 84 -4.53 1.76 21.31
N SER A 85 -4.81 0.48 21.10
CA SER A 85 -4.74 -0.16 19.77
C SER A 85 -6.07 -0.10 19.03
N VAL A 86 -6.03 0.12 17.71
CA VAL A 86 -7.23 0.01 16.86
C VAL A 86 -7.54 -1.47 16.61
N GLN A 87 -8.43 -2.03 17.41
CA GLN A 87 -8.90 -3.40 17.25
C GLN A 87 -10.17 -3.41 16.37
N GLY A 88 -10.03 -3.65 15.06
CA GLY A 88 -11.22 -3.82 14.19
C GLY A 88 -11.08 -3.54 12.68
N ALA A 89 -10.04 -2.85 12.20
CA ALA A 89 -9.98 -2.40 10.79
C ALA A 89 -9.72 -3.50 9.73
N MET A 90 -9.46 -4.74 10.14
CA MET A 90 -9.11 -5.84 9.22
C MET A 90 -10.32 -6.40 8.44
N THR A 91 -11.54 -6.34 8.99
CA THR A 91 -12.72 -6.94 8.36
C THR A 91 -13.15 -6.16 7.11
N THR A 92 -13.13 -4.84 7.15
CA THR A 92 -13.54 -3.98 6.03
C THR A 92 -12.56 -4.04 4.85
N PHE A 93 -11.26 -4.15 5.11
CA PHE A 93 -10.25 -4.17 4.04
C PHE A 93 -10.27 -5.48 3.25
N ALA A 94 -10.53 -6.61 3.91
CA ALA A 94 -10.64 -7.92 3.24
C ALA A 94 -11.86 -7.99 2.30
N GLU A 95 -13.00 -7.43 2.71
CA GLU A 95 -14.21 -7.35 1.86
C GLU A 95 -14.02 -6.43 0.64
N VAL A 96 -13.37 -5.28 0.83
CA VAL A 96 -13.07 -4.34 -0.25
C VAL A 96 -12.05 -4.93 -1.24
N LEU A 97 -11.03 -5.65 -0.77
CA LEU A 97 -10.09 -6.36 -1.64
C LEU A 97 -10.76 -7.50 -2.40
N GLY A 98 -11.62 -8.29 -1.76
CA GLY A 98 -12.33 -9.39 -2.43
C GLY A 98 -13.23 -8.90 -3.57
N THR A 99 -13.99 -7.82 -3.34
CA THR A 99 -14.89 -7.25 -4.35
C THR A 99 -14.15 -6.51 -5.46
N THR A 100 -13.03 -5.86 -5.17
CA THR A 100 -12.23 -5.13 -6.17
C THR A 100 -11.38 -6.09 -7.01
N ALA A 101 -10.79 -7.11 -6.39
CA ALA A 101 -10.04 -8.15 -7.08
C ALA A 101 -10.95 -8.95 -8.03
N GLY A 102 -12.15 -9.34 -7.59
CA GLY A 102 -13.13 -10.01 -8.45
C GLY A 102 -13.46 -9.17 -9.70
N LYS A 103 -13.77 -7.89 -9.51
CA LYS A 103 -14.06 -6.96 -10.62
C LYS A 103 -12.87 -6.74 -11.56
N ALA A 104 -11.64 -6.71 -11.05
CA ALA A 104 -10.44 -6.58 -11.87
C ALA A 104 -10.20 -7.84 -12.72
N ILE A 105 -10.39 -9.02 -12.12
CA ILE A 105 -10.26 -10.32 -12.82
C ILE A 105 -11.34 -10.45 -13.89
N ASP A 106 -12.59 -10.12 -13.57
CA ASP A 106 -13.71 -10.15 -14.54
C ASP A 106 -13.47 -9.21 -15.72
N LYS A 107 -12.97 -8.00 -15.45
CA LYS A 107 -12.70 -7.00 -16.50
C LYS A 107 -11.56 -7.43 -17.44
N VAL A 108 -10.57 -8.15 -16.92
CA VAL A 108 -9.49 -8.76 -17.72
C VAL A 108 -10.01 -9.96 -18.51
N ALA A 109 -10.87 -10.79 -17.91
CA ALA A 109 -11.50 -11.94 -18.56
C ALA A 109 -12.43 -11.52 -19.72
N ASP A 110 -13.23 -10.46 -19.53
CA ASP A 110 -14.12 -9.91 -20.55
C ASP A 110 -13.34 -9.25 -21.69
N SER A 111 -12.24 -8.55 -21.38
CA SER A 111 -11.35 -7.96 -22.40
C SER A 111 -10.63 -9.02 -23.23
N ALA A 112 -10.35 -10.20 -22.65
CA ALA A 112 -9.78 -11.34 -23.36
C ALA A 112 -10.81 -12.06 -24.25
N LYS A 113 -12.07 -12.19 -23.80
CA LYS A 113 -13.16 -12.78 -24.60
C LYS A 113 -13.58 -11.89 -25.78
N ALA A 114 -13.69 -10.58 -25.57
CA ALA A 114 -14.07 -9.63 -26.63
C ALA A 114 -13.06 -9.56 -27.80
N LYS A 115 -11.80 -9.95 -27.57
CA LYS A 115 -10.75 -9.97 -28.59
C LYS A 115 -10.68 -11.28 -29.38
N GLY A 116 -11.30 -12.36 -28.88
CA GLY A 116 -11.39 -13.66 -29.54
C GLY A 116 -12.59 -13.84 -30.47
N GLU A 117 -13.58 -12.95 -30.43
CA GLU A 117 -14.82 -13.04 -31.22
C GLU A 117 -14.78 -12.26 -32.55
N LYS A 118 -13.64 -11.64 -32.90
CA LYS A 118 -13.48 -10.84 -34.14
C LYS A 118 -12.45 -11.36 -35.15
N THR A 119 -12.10 -12.64 -35.08
CA THR A 119 -11.34 -13.37 -36.11
C THR A 119 -12.13 -14.52 -36.66
#